data_AF-Q9CF99-F1
#
_entry.id   AF-Q9CF99-F1
#
_cell.length_a   1.000
_cell.length_b   1.000
_cell.length_c   1.000
_cell.angle_alpha   90.00
_cell.angle_beta   90.00
_cell.angle_gamma   90.00
#
_symmetry.space_group_name_H-M   'P 1'
#
loop_
_entity.id
_entity.type
_entity.pdbx_description
1 polymer ?
#
loop_
_entity_poly.entity_id
_entity_poly.type
_entity_poly.pdbx_seq_one_letter_code
_entity_poly.pdbx_strand_id
1 'polypeptide(L)'
;MTRPNYVQVTDTRGTWDGWTLTVAESDQFQNTSGEKLTGAELSFSKGYTDGTTAAKPGYINNTNFVVSTAASKILGAGPNQGMGTWVYGLGANADYQENGGAHLGNEAVSTASPITLKVIAGTNKATSYTTQLIWSLTNTPGN
;
A
#
# COMPACT_ATOMS: atom_id res chain seq x y z
N MET A 1 -1.40 -0.46 21.24
CA MET A 1 -2.44 -0.78 20.24
C MET A 1 -1.73 -0.80 18.90
N THR A 2 -1.52 -1.98 18.33
CA THR A 2 -0.96 -2.16 16.98
C THR A 2 -1.90 -1.49 15.96
N ARG A 3 -1.35 -0.93 14.89
CA ARG A 3 -2.12 -0.28 13.82
C ARG A 3 -1.79 -0.98 12.49
N PRO A 4 -2.79 -1.19 11.63
CA PRO A 4 -2.57 -1.72 10.28
C PRO A 4 -1.59 -0.82 9.52
N ASN A 5 -0.93 -1.38 8.50
CA ASN A 5 -0.12 -0.57 7.59
C ASN A 5 -1.00 0.43 6.83
N TYR A 6 -0.55 1.68 6.76
CA TYR A 6 -1.26 2.76 6.11
C TYR A 6 -0.30 3.80 5.53
N VAL A 7 -0.80 4.58 4.57
CA VAL A 7 -0.18 5.81 4.10
C VAL A 7 -1.09 6.97 4.47
N GLN A 8 -0.52 8.12 4.82
CA GLN A 8 -1.27 9.34 5.13
C GLN A 8 -0.95 10.42 4.12
N VAL A 9 -1.98 11.11 3.64
CA VAL A 9 -1.91 12.33 2.84
C VAL A 9 -2.51 13.47 3.67
N THR A 10 -1.84 14.61 3.72
CA THR A 10 -2.37 15.83 4.35
C THR A 10 -2.33 16.95 3.31
N ASP A 11 -3.51 17.38 2.85
CA ASP A 11 -3.65 18.49 1.91
C ASP A 11 -4.14 19.76 2.61
N THR A 12 -3.24 20.73 2.71
CA THR A 12 -3.47 22.04 3.35
C THR A 12 -3.36 23.21 2.36
N ARG A 13 -3.36 22.94 1.05
CA ARG A 13 -3.14 23.97 0.02
C ARG A 13 -4.27 24.99 -0.09
N GLY A 14 -5.49 24.60 0.27
CA GLY A 14 -6.68 25.46 0.19
C GLY A 14 -7.22 25.72 -1.22
N THR A 15 -6.61 25.13 -2.26
CA THR A 15 -7.04 25.29 -3.66
C THR A 15 -8.17 24.36 -4.07
N TRP A 16 -8.39 23.27 -3.33
CA TRP A 16 -9.43 22.26 -3.61
C TRP A 16 -9.30 21.55 -4.98
N ASP A 17 -8.10 21.54 -5.57
CA ASP A 17 -7.84 20.93 -6.89
C ASP A 17 -7.87 19.40 -6.87
N GLY A 18 -7.77 18.79 -5.69
CA GLY A 18 -7.63 17.35 -5.52
C GLY A 18 -6.19 16.86 -5.67
N TRP A 19 -6.01 15.55 -5.59
CA TRP A 19 -4.71 14.87 -5.65
C TRP A 19 -4.88 13.38 -5.94
N THR A 20 -3.82 12.75 -6.42
CA THR A 20 -3.77 11.30 -6.69
C THR A 20 -2.55 10.68 -6.00
N LEU A 21 -2.79 9.65 -5.19
CA LEU A 21 -1.77 8.81 -4.57
C LEU A 21 -1.63 7.49 -5.33
N THR A 22 -0.41 7.15 -5.71
CA THR A 22 -0.06 5.90 -6.38
C THR A 22 1.07 5.17 -5.67
N VAL A 23 1.17 3.86 -5.89
CA VAL A 23 2.28 3.00 -5.44
C VAL A 23 2.81 2.16 -6.60
N ALA A 24 4.12 1.99 -6.67
CA ALA A 24 4.82 1.10 -7.58
C ALA A 24 6.00 0.41 -6.87
N GLU A 25 6.45 -0.72 -7.36
CA GLU A 25 7.77 -1.27 -7.05
C GLU A 25 8.83 -0.56 -7.90
N SER A 26 10.02 -0.29 -7.35
CA SER A 26 11.11 0.31 -8.12
C SER A 26 11.67 -0.64 -9.18
N ASP A 27 11.76 -1.93 -8.83
CA ASP A 27 12.11 -3.06 -9.69
C ASP A 27 11.61 -4.34 -8.99
N GLN A 28 11.74 -5.50 -9.62
CA GLN A 28 11.51 -6.79 -9.00
C GLN A 28 12.42 -6.97 -7.77
N PHE A 29 11.93 -7.70 -6.77
CA PHE A 29 12.70 -8.13 -5.60
C PHE A 29 14.04 -8.72 -6.02
N GLN A 30 15.13 -8.25 -5.44
CA GLN A 30 16.48 -8.68 -5.80
C GLN A 30 17.37 -8.82 -4.57
N ASN A 31 18.36 -9.71 -4.65
CA ASN A 31 19.36 -9.83 -3.60
C ASN A 31 20.46 -8.76 -3.75
N THR A 32 21.38 -8.73 -2.80
CA THR A 32 22.51 -7.78 -2.80
C THR A 32 23.47 -7.94 -3.99
N SER A 33 23.42 -9.08 -4.70
CA SER A 33 24.18 -9.34 -5.92
C SER A 33 23.41 -8.96 -7.20
N GLY A 34 22.21 -8.40 -7.07
CA GLY A 34 21.35 -8.00 -8.20
C GLY A 34 20.55 -9.14 -8.83
N GLU A 35 20.54 -10.33 -8.23
CA GLU A 35 19.77 -11.46 -8.76
C GLU A 35 18.29 -11.30 -8.41
N LYS A 36 17.43 -11.31 -9.43
CA LYS A 36 15.98 -11.09 -9.28
C LYS A 36 15.25 -12.34 -8.80
N LEU A 37 14.32 -12.16 -7.88
CA LEU A 37 13.33 -13.15 -7.47
C LEU A 37 12.21 -13.21 -8.51
N THR A 38 12.53 -13.80 -9.66
CA THR A 38 11.65 -13.81 -10.83
C THR A 38 10.29 -14.43 -10.50
N GLY A 39 9.22 -13.70 -10.86
CA GLY A 39 7.84 -14.13 -10.65
C GLY A 39 7.29 -13.91 -9.24
N ALA A 40 8.04 -13.24 -8.36
CA ALA A 40 7.46 -12.77 -7.11
C ALA A 40 6.43 -11.65 -7.36
N GLU A 41 5.31 -11.71 -6.64
CA GLU A 41 4.19 -10.78 -6.75
C GLU A 41 3.81 -10.26 -5.36
N LEU A 42 4.05 -8.97 -5.11
CA LEU A 42 3.52 -8.26 -3.94
C LEU A 42 2.08 -7.84 -4.22
N SER A 43 1.16 -8.18 -3.32
CA SER A 43 -0.26 -7.81 -3.46
C SER A 43 -0.78 -7.08 -2.23
N PHE A 44 -1.57 -6.05 -2.47
CA PHE A 44 -2.31 -5.29 -1.47
C PHE A 44 -3.81 -5.54 -1.62
N SER A 45 -4.51 -5.60 -0.49
CA SER A 45 -5.96 -5.80 -0.44
C SER A 45 -6.58 -5.06 0.74
N LYS A 46 -7.92 -5.06 0.81
CA LYS A 46 -8.70 -4.44 1.90
C LYS A 46 -8.35 -2.96 2.11
N GLY A 47 -8.07 -2.26 1.01
CA GLY A 47 -7.84 -0.82 1.03
C GLY A 47 -9.06 -0.07 1.58
N TYR A 48 -8.84 0.84 2.51
CA TYR A 48 -9.87 1.72 3.04
C TYR A 48 -9.32 3.13 3.23
N THR A 49 -10.23 4.11 3.36
CA THR A 49 -9.85 5.47 3.72
C THR A 49 -10.67 5.98 4.89
N ASP A 50 -9.99 6.73 5.75
CA ASP A 50 -10.56 7.47 6.87
C ASP A 50 -9.86 8.85 6.92
N GLY A 51 -10.51 9.85 7.50
CA GLY A 51 -9.98 11.20 7.46
C GLY A 51 -10.66 12.20 8.37
N THR A 52 -10.18 13.43 8.32
CA THR A 52 -10.54 14.47 9.30
C THR A 52 -11.68 15.37 8.87
N THR A 53 -12.18 15.26 7.63
CA THR A 53 -13.23 16.14 7.10
C THR A 53 -14.32 15.34 6.38
N ALA A 54 -15.43 15.99 6.03
CA ALA A 54 -16.50 15.36 5.24
C ALA A 54 -16.19 15.28 3.73
N ALA A 55 -15.14 15.96 3.26
CA ALA A 55 -14.77 16.04 1.84
C ALA A 55 -13.95 14.82 1.40
N LYS A 56 -14.54 13.62 1.47
CA LYS A 56 -13.86 12.34 1.22
C LYS A 56 -13.24 12.23 -0.18
N PRO A 57 -12.02 11.66 -0.32
CA PRO A 57 -11.49 11.23 -1.61
C PRO A 57 -12.49 10.33 -2.34
N GLY A 58 -12.78 10.65 -3.60
CA GLY A 58 -13.79 9.95 -4.41
C GLY A 58 -13.34 8.58 -4.93
N TYR A 59 -12.03 8.36 -5.06
CA TYR A 59 -11.48 7.08 -5.50
C TYR A 59 -10.72 6.40 -4.36
N ILE A 60 -11.02 5.12 -4.12
CA ILE A 60 -10.32 4.24 -3.18
C ILE A 60 -10.15 2.89 -3.86
N ASN A 61 -8.92 2.40 -3.99
CA ASN A 61 -8.73 1.01 -4.40
C ASN A 61 -8.96 0.10 -3.19
N ASN A 62 -10.15 -0.48 -3.08
CA ASN A 62 -10.49 -1.42 -2.01
C ASN A 62 -10.38 -2.89 -2.45
N THR A 63 -9.97 -3.13 -3.70
CA THR A 63 -9.84 -4.46 -4.29
C THR A 63 -8.46 -5.06 -4.01
N ASN A 64 -8.30 -6.37 -4.30
CA ASN A 64 -6.97 -6.97 -4.33
C ASN A 64 -6.26 -6.60 -5.63
N PHE A 65 -5.02 -6.12 -5.53
CA PHE A 65 -4.21 -5.79 -6.69
C PHE A 65 -2.73 -6.09 -6.45
N VAL A 66 -2.02 -6.38 -7.54
CA VAL A 66 -0.56 -6.56 -7.53
C VAL A 66 0.12 -5.20 -7.62
N VAL A 67 1.06 -4.94 -6.73
CA VAL A 67 1.98 -3.81 -6.82
C VAL A 67 3.09 -4.23 -7.78
N SER A 68 3.24 -3.52 -8.89
CA SER A 68 4.24 -3.81 -9.92
C SER A 68 5.08 -2.57 -10.19
N THR A 69 5.99 -2.63 -11.16
CA THR A 69 6.74 -1.43 -11.62
C THR A 69 5.86 -0.38 -12.29
N ALA A 70 4.66 -0.76 -12.75
CA ALA A 70 3.65 0.20 -13.18
C ALA A 70 2.91 0.78 -11.97
N ALA A 71 2.76 2.11 -11.95
CA ALA A 71 2.09 2.82 -10.86
C ALA A 71 0.60 2.44 -10.77
N SER A 72 0.19 1.97 -9.60
CA SER A 72 -1.19 1.67 -9.25
C SER A 72 -1.79 2.80 -8.44
N LYS A 73 -2.91 3.36 -8.92
CA LYS A 73 -3.71 4.34 -8.17
C LYS A 73 -4.41 3.68 -7.00
N ILE A 74 -4.20 4.21 -5.79
CA ILE A 74 -4.75 3.63 -4.54
C ILE A 74 -5.72 4.54 -3.82
N LEU A 75 -5.52 5.86 -3.91
CA LEU A 75 -6.41 6.86 -3.31
C LEU A 75 -6.40 8.10 -4.21
N GLY A 76 -7.57 8.67 -4.47
CA GLY A 76 -7.71 9.82 -5.35
C GLY A 76 -8.82 10.76 -4.89
N ALA A 77 -8.50 12.04 -4.86
CA ALA A 77 -9.41 13.13 -4.60
C ALA A 77 -9.57 13.96 -5.87
N GLY A 78 -10.82 14.13 -6.32
CA GLY A 78 -11.16 15.07 -7.37
C GLY A 78 -11.30 16.50 -6.85
N PRO A 79 -11.75 17.44 -7.71
CA PRO A 79 -12.08 18.79 -7.28
C PRO A 79 -13.09 18.80 -6.12
N ASN A 80 -12.87 19.69 -5.14
CA ASN A 80 -13.66 19.80 -3.91
C ASN A 80 -13.63 18.57 -2.97
N GLN A 81 -12.68 17.66 -3.16
CA GLN A 81 -12.46 16.48 -2.32
C GLN A 81 -11.04 16.46 -1.75
N GLY A 82 -10.82 15.63 -0.73
CA GLY A 82 -9.50 15.26 -0.24
C GLY A 82 -8.74 16.36 0.51
N MET A 83 -9.34 17.52 0.78
CA MET A 83 -8.73 18.51 1.66
C MET A 83 -8.71 18.00 3.10
N GLY A 84 -7.65 18.32 3.84
CA GLY A 84 -7.41 17.80 5.18
C GLY A 84 -6.55 16.55 5.18
N THR A 85 -6.62 15.77 6.27
CA THR A 85 -5.81 14.58 6.46
C THR A 85 -6.61 13.33 6.16
N TRP A 86 -6.03 12.45 5.34
CA TRP A 86 -6.61 11.21 4.85
C TRP A 86 -5.62 10.07 4.99
N VAL A 87 -6.09 8.92 5.45
CA VAL A 87 -5.32 7.68 5.44
C VAL A 87 -5.80 6.77 4.31
N TYR A 88 -4.87 6.05 3.68
CA TYR A 88 -5.14 4.83 2.94
C TYR A 88 -4.60 3.67 3.78
N GLY A 89 -5.48 2.91 4.42
CA GLY A 89 -5.11 1.77 5.25
C GLY A 89 -5.32 0.44 4.54
N LEU A 90 -4.55 -0.57 4.93
CA LEU A 90 -4.61 -1.93 4.40
C LEU A 90 -5.19 -2.85 5.47
N GLY A 91 -6.51 -3.07 5.44
CA GLY A 91 -7.26 -3.87 6.40
C GLY A 91 -7.28 -3.34 7.84
N ALA A 92 -8.02 -4.02 8.70
CA ALA A 92 -8.06 -3.77 10.14
C ALA A 92 -7.10 -4.69 10.89
N ASN A 93 -6.85 -4.43 12.19
CA ASN A 93 -5.94 -5.27 13.00
C ASN A 93 -6.31 -6.76 12.98
N ALA A 94 -7.61 -7.09 12.90
CA ALA A 94 -8.07 -8.48 12.83
C ALA A 94 -7.68 -9.19 11.53
N ASP A 95 -7.36 -8.45 10.47
CA ASP A 95 -6.88 -9.01 9.20
C ASP A 95 -5.40 -9.42 9.26
N TYR A 96 -4.70 -9.01 10.31
CA TYR A 96 -3.32 -9.40 10.60
C TYR A 96 -3.34 -10.49 11.67
N GLN A 97 -2.75 -11.64 11.35
CA GLN A 97 -2.60 -12.75 12.29
C GLN A 97 -1.14 -13.15 12.33
N GLU A 98 -0.61 -13.44 13.51
CA GLU A 98 0.77 -13.89 13.74
C GLU A 98 0.74 -15.24 14.43
N ASN A 99 1.45 -16.24 13.91
CA ASN A 99 1.49 -17.59 14.47
C ASN A 99 0.08 -18.18 14.75
N GLY A 100 -0.95 -17.79 13.98
CA GLY A 100 -2.34 -18.21 14.19
C GLY A 100 -3.10 -17.47 15.30
N GLY A 101 -2.53 -16.41 15.87
CA GLY A 101 -3.16 -15.54 16.85
C GLY A 101 -3.22 -14.07 16.43
N ALA A 102 -3.77 -13.22 17.29
CA ALA A 102 -3.90 -11.78 17.04
C ALA A 102 -2.56 -11.10 16.73
N HIS A 103 -2.59 -9.97 16.03
CA HIS A 103 -1.40 -9.15 15.74
C HIS A 103 -0.76 -8.58 17.03
N LEU A 104 0.42 -9.08 17.43
CA LEU A 104 1.08 -8.76 18.70
C LEU A 104 2.21 -7.73 18.56
N GLY A 105 2.74 -7.44 17.36
CA GLY A 105 3.80 -6.44 17.21
C GLY A 105 4.19 -6.07 15.78
N ASN A 106 4.87 -4.94 15.62
CA ASN A 106 5.27 -4.39 14.31
C ASN A 106 6.26 -5.28 13.53
N GLU A 107 7.10 -6.04 14.21
CA GLU A 107 8.17 -6.86 13.61
C GLU A 107 7.79 -8.34 13.49
N ALA A 108 6.59 -8.71 13.92
CA ALA A 108 6.18 -10.10 13.92
C ALA A 108 5.71 -10.54 12.53
N VAL A 109 6.11 -11.75 12.16
CA VAL A 109 5.80 -12.32 10.85
C VAL A 109 4.34 -12.74 10.82
N SER A 110 3.56 -12.07 9.98
CA SER A 110 2.15 -12.36 9.81
C SER A 110 1.94 -13.66 9.03
N THR A 111 1.11 -14.56 9.56
CA THR A 111 0.58 -15.75 8.87
C THR A 111 -0.62 -15.42 7.99
N ALA A 112 -1.29 -14.29 8.25
CA ALA A 112 -2.31 -13.71 7.38
C ALA A 112 -2.18 -12.18 7.41
N SER A 113 -2.28 -11.53 6.26
CA SER A 113 -2.14 -10.08 6.14
C SER A 113 -2.81 -9.61 4.84
N PRO A 114 -3.37 -8.39 4.79
CA PRO A 114 -3.79 -7.74 3.54
C PRO A 114 -2.64 -7.41 2.59
N ILE A 115 -1.39 -7.50 3.08
CA ILE A 115 -0.15 -7.41 2.33
C ILE A 115 0.42 -8.82 2.19
N THR A 116 0.49 -9.34 0.98
CA THR A 116 0.98 -10.69 0.71
C THR A 116 2.08 -10.68 -0.33
N LEU A 117 3.06 -11.56 -0.17
CA LEU A 117 4.09 -11.81 -1.17
C LEU A 117 3.96 -13.25 -1.63
N LYS A 118 3.68 -13.45 -2.92
CA LYS A 118 3.71 -14.77 -3.54
C LYS A 118 5.08 -14.99 -4.15
N VAL A 119 5.71 -16.13 -3.83
CA VAL A 119 7.00 -16.54 -4.40
C VAL A 119 6.81 -17.88 -5.09
N ILE A 120 7.33 -18.01 -6.31
CA ILE A 120 7.27 -19.26 -7.06
C ILE A 120 8.23 -20.27 -6.44
N ALA A 121 7.77 -21.49 -6.21
CA ALA A 121 8.60 -22.55 -5.66
C ALA A 121 9.83 -22.81 -6.55
N GLY A 122 11.01 -22.84 -5.93
CA GLY A 122 12.28 -23.14 -6.61
C GLY A 122 12.96 -21.95 -7.29
N THR A 123 12.41 -20.73 -7.25
CA THR A 123 13.09 -19.53 -7.78
C THR A 123 13.96 -18.81 -6.74
N ASN A 124 13.76 -19.11 -5.46
CA ASN A 124 14.46 -18.48 -4.36
C ASN A 124 15.77 -19.19 -4.00
N LYS A 125 16.80 -18.41 -3.72
CA LYS A 125 18.03 -18.89 -3.05
C LYS A 125 17.94 -18.59 -1.54
N ALA A 126 18.82 -19.21 -0.76
CA ALA A 126 18.95 -18.93 0.68
C ALA A 126 19.62 -17.57 0.94
N THR A 127 18.96 -16.48 0.54
CA THR A 127 19.42 -15.10 0.65
C THR A 127 18.23 -14.15 0.82
N SER A 128 18.51 -12.91 1.23
CA SER A 128 17.49 -11.87 1.34
C SER A 128 17.23 -11.24 -0.03
N TYR A 129 15.95 -11.01 -0.33
CA TYR A 129 15.52 -10.26 -1.50
C TYR A 129 14.73 -9.04 -1.04
N THR A 130 15.02 -7.88 -1.63
CA THR A 130 14.35 -6.62 -1.29
C THR A 130 13.94 -5.88 -2.56
N THR A 131 12.89 -5.07 -2.45
CA THR A 131 12.54 -4.02 -3.42
C THR A 131 12.16 -2.76 -2.65
N GLN A 132 12.06 -1.64 -3.35
CA GLN A 132 11.57 -0.38 -2.79
C GLN A 132 10.19 -0.08 -3.35
N LEU A 133 9.30 0.41 -2.48
CA LEU A 133 8.01 0.94 -2.91
C LEU A 133 8.12 2.45 -3.14
N ILE A 134 7.80 2.86 -4.36
CA ILE A 134 7.73 4.26 -4.76
C ILE A 134 6.29 4.73 -4.56
N TRP A 135 6.10 5.63 -3.59
CA TRP A 135 4.84 6.31 -3.35
C TRP A 135 4.88 7.68 -4.01
N SER A 136 3.91 7.98 -4.86
CA SER A 136 3.84 9.27 -5.57
C SER A 136 2.52 9.96 -5.26
N LEU A 137 2.61 11.23 -4.87
CA LEU A 137 1.47 12.12 -4.68
C LEU A 137 1.53 13.21 -5.75
N THR A 138 0.46 13.34 -6.54
CA THR A 138 0.39 14.32 -7.62
C THR A 138 -0.86 15.18 -7.49
N ASN A 139 -0.79 16.43 -7.97
CA ASN A 139 -1.90 17.38 -7.95
C ASN A 139 -2.83 17.24 -9.16
N THR A 140 -2.66 16.19 -9.96
CA THR A 140 -3.54 15.90 -11.09
C THR A 140 -4.69 15.04 -10.57
N PRO A 141 -5.93 15.56 -10.48
CA PRO A 141 -7.06 14.74 -10.06
C PRO A 141 -7.28 13.65 -11.10
N GLY A 142 -6.98 12.40 -10.72
CA GLY A 142 -7.38 11.23 -11.47
C GLY A 142 -8.76 10.82 -11.00
N ASN A 143 -9.73 10.74 -11.90
CA ASN A 143 -10.99 10.04 -11.64
C ASN A 143 -10.78 8.53 -11.75
#